data_AF-A0A2S3ZLG5-F1
#
_entry.id   AF-A0A2S3ZLG5-F1
#
_cell.length_a   1.000
_cell.length_b   1.000
_cell.length_c   1.000
_cell.angle_alpha   90.00
_cell.angle_beta   90.00
_cell.angle_gamma   90.00
#
_symmetry.space_group_name_H-M   'P 1'
#
loop_
_entity.id
_entity.type
_entity.pdbx_description
1 polymer ?
#
loop_
_entity_poly.entity_id
_entity_poly.type
_entity_poly.pdbx_seq_one_letter_code
_entity_poly.pdbx_strand_id
1 'polypeptide(L)'
;MGMRKKRDILPEMFRNEELLALPVATRLTAVGLRLYADDHGRESATPALIKAALWPLDTDVTDAVINEQLLELAYADYLVLYQVGPRTYFQVIEWPRVDHPVESRIPPAPHANPSGIDPDSIAAGERERRESGEGAEGEGAWRDAEWARESARAEGENSRTDPDVPPSPFCRSHPQGTDSPCRNCGTARLRHRSWSDQQLVSSRPTFTRTDDD
;
A
#
# COMPACT_ATOMS: atom_id res chain seq x y z
N MET A 1 -27.12 23.12 -0.38
CA MET A 1 -26.38 22.11 0.41
C MET A 1 -25.93 21.04 -0.58
N GLY A 2 -24.66 21.03 -0.99
CA GLY A 2 -24.18 19.98 -1.90
C GLY A 2 -24.30 18.61 -1.22
N MET A 3 -24.77 17.60 -1.95
CA MET A 3 -24.83 16.23 -1.45
C MET A 3 -23.42 15.81 -1.00
N ARG A 4 -23.25 15.49 0.29
CA ARG A 4 -21.98 14.95 0.79
C ARG A 4 -21.76 13.60 0.12
N LYS A 5 -20.74 13.51 -0.73
CA LYS A 5 -20.34 12.24 -1.35
C LYS A 5 -19.94 11.27 -0.23
N LYS A 6 -20.45 10.04 -0.28
CA LYS A 6 -20.07 9.00 0.67
C LYS A 6 -18.57 8.72 0.51
N ARG A 7 -17.89 8.51 1.64
CA ARG A 7 -16.50 8.10 1.68
C ARG A 7 -16.43 6.76 2.39
N ASP A 8 -15.81 5.80 1.74
CA ASP A 8 -15.68 4.44 2.27
C ASP A 8 -14.50 4.35 3.22
N ILE A 9 -14.56 3.49 4.22
CA ILE A 9 -13.41 3.03 5.00
C ILE A 9 -13.05 1.65 4.45
N LEU A 10 -11.84 1.51 3.91
CA LEU A 10 -11.40 0.29 3.24
C LEU A 10 -11.04 -0.78 4.27
N PRO A 11 -11.48 -2.05 4.10
CA PRO A 11 -11.04 -3.17 4.93
C PRO A 11 -9.52 -3.30 5.03
N GLU A 12 -8.80 -2.89 4.00
CA GLU A 12 -7.34 -2.88 3.89
C GLU A 12 -6.67 -2.06 5.00
N MET A 13 -7.34 -1.01 5.49
CA MET A 13 -6.86 -0.23 6.65
C MET A 13 -6.75 -1.08 7.93
N PHE A 14 -7.52 -2.16 8.02
CA PHE A 14 -7.50 -3.11 9.13
C PHE A 14 -6.69 -4.37 8.82
N ARG A 15 -5.91 -4.37 7.73
CA ARG A 15 -4.99 -5.43 7.34
C ARG A 15 -3.55 -4.94 7.17
N ASN A 16 -3.34 -3.63 7.05
CA ASN A 16 -2.01 -3.03 7.01
C ASN A 16 -1.37 -3.10 8.42
N GLU A 17 -0.37 -3.99 8.57
CA GLU A 17 0.32 -4.24 9.84
C GLU A 17 1.04 -2.99 10.39
N GLU A 18 1.66 -2.20 9.53
CA GLU A 18 2.36 -0.95 9.90
C GLU A 18 1.37 0.08 10.46
N LEU A 19 0.24 0.28 9.77
CA LEU A 19 -0.83 1.16 10.24
C LEU A 19 -1.44 0.65 11.55
N LEU A 20 -1.60 -0.67 11.69
CA LEU A 20 -2.18 -1.29 12.88
C LEU A 20 -1.25 -1.24 14.10
N ALA A 21 0.07 -1.17 13.90
CA ALA A 21 1.06 -1.01 14.96
C ALA A 21 1.07 0.40 15.58
N LEU A 22 0.51 1.39 14.88
CA LEU A 22 0.41 2.77 15.38
C LEU A 22 -0.61 2.92 16.54
N PRO A 23 -0.45 3.95 17.38
CA PRO A 23 -1.40 4.26 18.45
C PRO A 23 -2.85 4.37 17.94
N VAL A 24 -3.82 4.01 18.80
CA VAL A 24 -5.26 4.12 18.48
C VAL A 24 -5.63 5.53 18.00
N ALA A 25 -5.10 6.57 18.65
CA ALA A 25 -5.35 7.95 18.26
C ALA A 25 -4.84 8.26 16.83
N THR A 26 -3.62 7.83 16.49
CA THR A 26 -3.05 7.97 15.15
C THR A 26 -3.89 7.24 14.10
N ARG A 27 -4.36 6.02 14.41
CA ARG A 27 -5.25 5.26 13.52
C ARG A 27 -6.60 5.94 13.33
N LEU A 28 -7.15 6.57 14.38
CA LEU A 28 -8.37 7.36 14.27
C LEU A 28 -8.16 8.61 13.40
N THR A 29 -7.00 9.27 13.54
CA THR A 29 -6.60 10.36 12.64
C THR A 29 -6.51 9.88 11.20
N ALA A 30 -5.96 8.68 10.92
CA ALA A 30 -5.92 8.10 9.58
C ALA A 30 -7.31 7.99 8.94
N VAL A 31 -8.29 7.49 9.70
CA VAL A 31 -9.70 7.40 9.27
C VAL A 31 -10.28 8.80 9.05
N GLY A 32 -10.04 9.72 9.99
CA GLY A 32 -10.50 11.11 9.88
C GLY A 32 -9.96 11.81 8.63
N LEU A 33 -8.67 11.69 8.34
CA LEU A 33 -8.04 12.28 7.15
C LEU A 33 -8.64 11.72 5.86
N ARG A 34 -8.97 10.43 5.80
CA ARG A 34 -9.64 9.81 4.66
C ARG A 34 -11.03 10.40 4.39
N LEU A 35 -11.77 10.69 5.45
CA LEU A 35 -13.09 11.32 5.36
C LEU A 35 -13.00 12.81 5.05
N TYR A 36 -11.89 13.45 5.42
CA TYR A 36 -11.65 14.88 5.27
C TYR A 36 -11.06 15.27 3.91
N ALA A 37 -10.30 14.37 3.27
CA ALA A 37 -9.64 14.64 2.00
C ALA A 37 -10.61 14.95 0.85
N ASP A 38 -10.12 15.57 -0.23
CA ASP A 38 -10.91 15.81 -1.43
C ASP A 38 -11.22 14.52 -2.22
N ASP A 39 -11.84 14.64 -3.40
CA ASP A 39 -12.21 13.48 -4.24
C ASP A 39 -11.00 12.74 -4.84
N HIS A 40 -9.79 13.31 -4.70
CA HIS A 40 -8.52 12.73 -5.14
C HIS A 40 -7.63 12.28 -3.97
N GLY A 41 -8.17 12.29 -2.75
CA GLY A 41 -7.46 11.87 -1.55
C GLY A 41 -6.41 12.87 -1.09
N ARG A 42 -6.54 14.15 -1.47
CA ARG A 42 -5.58 15.21 -1.15
C ARG A 42 -6.22 16.23 -0.22
N GLU A 43 -5.44 16.76 0.72
CA GLU A 43 -5.83 17.95 1.50
C GLU A 43 -4.60 18.66 2.10
N SER A 44 -4.79 19.84 2.70
CA SER A 44 -3.72 20.55 3.39
C SER A 44 -3.20 19.75 4.59
N ALA A 45 -1.87 19.66 4.71
CA ALA A 45 -1.18 19.08 5.86
C ALA A 45 -0.92 20.12 6.97
N THR A 46 -1.76 21.16 7.07
CA THR A 46 -1.62 22.19 8.11
C THR A 46 -2.17 21.64 9.44
N PRO A 47 -1.34 21.46 10.49
CA PRO A 47 -1.77 20.76 11.69
C PRO A 47 -2.96 21.41 12.40
N ALA A 48 -2.98 22.74 12.49
CA ALA A 48 -4.09 23.49 13.08
C ALA A 48 -5.43 23.24 12.37
N LEU A 49 -5.45 23.12 11.04
CA LEU A 49 -6.67 22.86 10.27
C LEU A 49 -7.14 21.42 10.46
N ILE A 50 -6.22 20.46 10.45
CA ILE A 50 -6.52 19.05 10.68
C ILE A 50 -7.04 18.85 12.11
N LYS A 51 -6.39 19.46 13.11
CA LYS A 51 -6.86 19.46 14.50
C LYS A 51 -8.28 20.02 14.58
N ALA A 52 -8.53 21.21 14.02
CA ALA A 52 -9.85 21.83 14.07
C ALA A 52 -10.94 20.98 13.39
N ALA A 53 -10.58 20.23 12.35
CA ALA A 53 -11.51 19.37 11.62
C ALA A 53 -11.79 18.03 12.34
N LEU A 54 -10.75 17.38 12.87
CA LEU A 54 -10.83 16.01 13.38
C LEU A 54 -10.95 15.93 14.90
N TRP A 55 -10.39 16.91 15.61
CA TRP A 55 -10.24 16.93 17.07
C TRP A 55 -10.68 18.27 17.68
N PRO A 56 -11.86 18.82 17.32
CA PRO A 56 -12.23 20.21 17.64
C PRO A 56 -12.35 20.53 19.14
N LEU A 57 -12.61 19.53 19.97
CA LEU A 57 -12.79 19.69 21.42
C LEU A 57 -11.75 18.91 22.24
N ASP A 58 -10.81 18.25 21.57
CA ASP A 58 -9.77 17.48 22.24
C ASP A 58 -8.62 18.42 22.62
N THR A 59 -8.44 18.63 23.92
CA THR A 59 -7.40 19.51 24.45
C THR A 59 -6.03 18.85 24.47
N ASP A 60 -5.99 17.52 24.51
CA ASP A 60 -4.76 16.74 24.60
C ASP A 60 -4.11 16.58 23.21
N VAL A 61 -4.92 16.60 22.16
CA VAL A 61 -4.45 16.65 20.78
C VAL A 61 -4.02 18.07 20.41
N THR A 62 -2.71 18.31 20.38
CA THR A 62 -2.11 19.59 19.97
C THR A 62 -1.67 19.58 18.50
N ASP A 63 -1.33 20.75 17.95
CA ASP A 63 -0.77 20.86 16.60
C ASP A 63 0.52 20.04 16.45
N ALA A 64 1.33 19.95 17.52
CA ALA A 64 2.53 19.10 17.55
C ALA A 64 2.18 17.62 17.46
N VAL A 65 1.15 17.17 18.22
CA VAL A 65 0.65 15.79 18.17
C VAL A 65 0.11 15.45 16.78
N ILE A 66 -0.63 16.35 16.14
CA ILE A 66 -1.10 16.13 14.76
C ILE A 66 0.08 16.01 13.79
N ASN A 67 1.11 16.84 13.94
CA ASN A 67 2.30 16.76 13.10
C ASN A 67 3.03 15.42 13.28
N GLU A 68 3.19 14.94 14.52
CA GLU A 68 3.75 13.62 14.82
C GLU A 68 2.92 12.50 14.19
N GLN A 69 1.59 12.53 14.36
CA GLN A 69 0.68 11.55 13.77
C GLN A 69 0.77 11.54 12.23
N LEU A 70 0.90 12.70 11.58
CA LEU A 70 1.08 12.78 10.13
C LEU A 70 2.40 12.14 9.68
N LEU A 71 3.48 12.32 10.45
CA LEU A 71 4.77 11.70 10.17
C LEU A 71 4.73 10.18 10.38
N GLU A 72 4.08 9.71 11.44
CA GLU A 72 3.83 8.28 11.70
C GLU A 72 3.04 7.64 10.55
N LEU A 73 1.98 8.30 10.09
CA LEU A 73 1.17 7.82 8.96
C LEU A 73 1.94 7.82 7.64
N ALA A 74 2.85 8.79 7.45
CA ALA A 74 3.74 8.79 6.30
C ALA A 74 4.77 7.66 6.36
N TYR A 75 5.30 7.36 7.55
CA TYR A 75 6.23 6.26 7.78
C TYR A 75 5.59 4.89 7.54
N ALA A 76 4.32 4.73 7.93
CA ALA A 76 3.53 3.52 7.70
C ALA A 76 3.00 3.36 6.26
N ASP A 77 3.50 4.16 5.31
CA ASP A 77 3.08 4.17 3.89
C ASP A 77 1.54 4.33 3.72
N TYR A 78 0.85 5.00 4.65
CA TYR A 78 -0.59 5.26 4.54
C TYR A 78 -0.87 6.51 3.68
N LEU A 79 -0.05 7.54 3.84
CA LEU A 79 -0.13 8.79 3.09
C LEU A 79 1.27 9.26 2.68
N VAL A 80 1.34 10.17 1.71
CA VAL A 80 2.54 10.92 1.38
C VAL A 80 2.36 12.38 1.78
N LEU A 81 3.34 12.94 2.49
CA LEU A 81 3.44 14.37 2.74
C LEU A 81 4.28 15.01 1.65
N TYR A 82 3.82 16.14 1.12
CA TYR A 82 4.52 16.85 0.06
C TYR A 82 4.29 18.35 0.15
N GLN A 83 5.18 19.11 -0.47
CA GLN A 83 5.16 20.56 -0.47
C GLN A 83 5.07 21.08 -1.90
N VAL A 84 4.16 22.03 -2.13
CA VAL A 84 4.08 22.80 -3.38
C VAL A 84 4.08 24.28 -3.04
N GLY A 85 5.18 24.95 -3.38
CA GLY A 85 5.42 26.33 -2.97
C GLY A 85 5.52 26.45 -1.44
N PRO A 86 4.82 27.40 -0.80
CA PRO A 86 4.89 27.59 0.65
C PRO A 86 3.94 26.69 1.45
N ARG A 87 3.17 25.82 0.80
CA ARG A 87 2.12 25.02 1.44
C ARG A 87 2.46 23.54 1.43
N THR A 88 2.15 22.88 2.54
CA THR A 88 2.25 21.43 2.71
C THR A 88 0.88 20.78 2.56
N TYR A 89 0.89 19.60 1.97
CA TYR A 89 -0.27 18.80 1.66
C TYR A 89 0.00 17.34 2.01
N PHE A 90 -1.06 16.57 2.19
CA PHE A 90 -0.99 15.12 2.23
C PHE A 90 -1.81 14.53 1.08
N GLN A 91 -1.40 13.36 0.61
CA GLN A 91 -2.18 12.54 -0.30
C GLN A 91 -2.23 11.12 0.24
N VAL A 92 -3.44 10.57 0.42
CA VAL A 92 -3.61 9.17 0.80
C VAL A 92 -3.15 8.29 -0.37
N ILE A 93 -2.31 7.28 -0.09
CA ILE A 93 -1.68 6.46 -1.13
C ILE A 93 -2.70 5.56 -1.81
N GLU A 94 -3.50 4.85 -1.03
CA GLU A 94 -4.58 4.00 -1.53
C GLU A 94 -5.90 4.78 -1.54
N TRP A 95 -6.26 5.27 -2.73
CA TRP A 95 -7.49 6.01 -2.93
C TRP A 95 -8.42 5.27 -3.90
N PRO A 96 -9.69 5.00 -3.53
CA PRO A 96 -10.62 4.34 -4.42
C PRO A 96 -11.02 5.27 -5.56
N ARG A 97 -11.48 4.67 -6.66
CA ARG A 97 -12.08 5.41 -7.76
C ARG A 97 -13.34 6.12 -7.25
N VAL A 98 -13.39 7.43 -7.43
CA VAL A 98 -14.57 8.26 -7.11
C VAL A 98 -15.35 8.50 -8.39
N ASP A 99 -16.65 8.21 -8.38
CA ASP A 99 -17.53 8.54 -9.50
C ASP A 99 -17.75 10.06 -9.61
N HIS A 100 -17.59 10.58 -10.83
CA HIS A 100 -17.71 12.00 -11.15
C HIS A 100 -16.92 12.90 -10.17
N PRO A 101 -15.58 12.72 -10.06
CA PRO A 101 -14.77 13.46 -9.10
C PRO A 101 -14.79 14.95 -9.44
N VAL A 102 -14.84 15.80 -8.42
CA VAL A 102 -14.61 17.23 -8.60
C VAL A 102 -13.10 17.43 -8.72
N GLU A 103 -12.67 18.15 -9.77
CA GLU A 103 -11.25 18.44 -9.98
C GLU A 103 -10.61 19.04 -8.73
N SER A 104 -9.49 18.46 -8.31
CA SER A 104 -8.78 18.91 -7.13
C SER A 104 -8.21 20.31 -7.34
N ARG A 105 -8.38 21.17 -6.33
CA ARG A 105 -7.66 22.45 -6.26
C ARG A 105 -6.22 22.26 -5.75
N ILE A 106 -5.88 21.06 -5.33
CA ILE A 106 -4.62 20.71 -4.70
C ILE A 106 -3.75 19.96 -5.71
N PRO A 107 -2.54 20.46 -5.98
CA PRO A 107 -1.64 19.81 -6.92
C PRO A 107 -1.35 18.38 -6.47
N PRO A 108 -1.22 17.40 -7.40
CA PRO A 108 -0.84 16.04 -7.04
C PRO A 108 0.55 16.01 -6.39
N ALA A 109 0.81 15.03 -5.55
CA ALA A 109 2.15 14.83 -5.01
C ALA A 109 3.15 14.60 -6.17
N PRO A 110 4.30 15.28 -6.18
CA PRO A 110 5.36 14.96 -7.12
C PRO A 110 5.76 13.50 -6.89
N HIS A 111 5.69 12.68 -7.95
CA HIS A 111 5.90 11.22 -7.93
C HIS A 111 4.74 10.35 -7.40
N ALA A 112 3.52 10.88 -7.27
CA ALA A 112 2.35 10.03 -7.09
C ALA A 112 2.23 9.05 -8.29
N ASN A 113 2.30 7.75 -8.02
CA ASN A 113 1.88 6.76 -9.01
C ASN A 113 0.42 7.08 -9.36
N PRO A 114 0.05 7.19 -10.64
CA PRO A 114 -1.35 7.26 -11.01
C PRO A 114 -1.97 5.90 -10.67
N SER A 115 -2.54 5.76 -9.47
CA SER A 115 -3.43 4.66 -9.13
C SER A 115 -4.76 4.87 -9.85
N GLY A 116 -4.70 4.69 -11.16
CA GLY A 116 -5.81 4.71 -12.09
C GLY A 116 -5.53 3.63 -13.13
N ILE A 117 -5.46 2.37 -12.68
CA ILE A 117 -5.57 1.25 -13.62
C ILE A 117 -7.03 1.27 -14.05
N ASP A 118 -7.26 1.71 -15.28
CA ASP A 118 -8.55 1.67 -15.95
C ASP A 118 -8.92 0.19 -16.22
N PRO A 119 -9.92 -0.39 -15.51
CA PRO A 119 -10.34 -1.76 -15.77
C PRO A 119 -10.94 -1.95 -17.17
N ASP A 120 -11.42 -0.88 -17.81
CA ASP A 120 -11.96 -0.95 -19.18
C ASP A 120 -10.88 -1.16 -20.24
N SER A 121 -9.62 -0.83 -19.93
CA SER A 121 -8.50 -1.15 -20.83
C SER A 121 -8.23 -2.67 -20.91
N ILE A 122 -8.61 -3.42 -19.87
CA ILE A 122 -8.53 -4.89 -19.86
C ILE A 122 -9.76 -5.49 -20.54
N ALA A 123 -10.94 -4.90 -20.37
CA ALA A 123 -12.18 -5.38 -21.00
C ALA A 123 -12.24 -5.16 -22.53
N ALA A 124 -11.54 -4.15 -23.06
CA ALA A 124 -11.48 -3.90 -24.50
C ALA A 124 -10.67 -4.98 -25.26
N GLY A 125 -9.61 -5.53 -24.65
CA GLY A 125 -8.79 -6.58 -25.26
C GLY A 125 -9.49 -7.94 -25.36
N GLU A 126 -10.52 -8.18 -24.54
CA GLU A 126 -11.25 -9.44 -24.57
C GLU A 126 -12.46 -9.45 -25.54
N ARG A 127 -12.88 -8.30 -26.08
CA ARG A 127 -13.96 -8.27 -27.09
C ARG A 127 -13.48 -8.71 -28.45
N GLU A 128 -12.23 -8.44 -28.81
CA GLU A 128 -11.65 -8.80 -30.11
C GLU A 128 -11.37 -10.31 -30.25
N ARG A 129 -11.30 -11.05 -29.12
CA ARG A 129 -11.09 -12.51 -29.12
C ARG A 129 -12.39 -13.33 -29.20
N ARG A 130 -13.56 -12.70 -28.98
CA ARG A 130 -14.85 -13.40 -28.90
C ARG A 130 -15.62 -13.49 -30.22
N GLU A 131 -15.10 -12.93 -31.31
CA GLU A 131 -15.77 -12.95 -32.63
C GLU A 131 -15.34 -14.14 -33.52
N SER A 132 -14.72 -15.18 -32.95
CA SER A 132 -14.40 -16.42 -33.68
C SER A 132 -14.60 -17.63 -32.79
N GLY A 133 -15.82 -18.16 -32.77
CA GLY A 133 -16.14 -19.39 -32.04
C GLY A 133 -17.65 -19.61 -31.92
N GLU A 134 -18.25 -20.13 -32.98
CA GLU A 134 -19.64 -20.58 -33.02
C GLU A 134 -19.87 -21.82 -32.12
N GLY A 135 -21.03 -21.82 -31.43
CA GLY A 135 -21.86 -23.01 -31.18
C GLY A 135 -21.53 -23.90 -29.97
N ALA A 136 -22.37 -23.84 -28.93
CA ALA A 136 -23.25 -24.95 -28.49
C ALA A 136 -23.90 -24.65 -27.12
N GLU A 137 -25.20 -24.84 -27.10
CA GLU A 137 -26.16 -24.79 -25.99
C GLU A 137 -25.92 -25.80 -24.85
N GLY A 138 -26.40 -25.49 -23.63
CA GLY A 138 -26.40 -26.45 -22.53
C GLY A 138 -26.63 -25.85 -21.14
N GLU A 139 -27.89 -25.73 -20.78
CA GLU A 139 -28.47 -25.35 -19.48
C GLU A 139 -28.15 -26.26 -18.28
N GLY A 140 -28.04 -25.66 -17.08
CA GLY A 140 -28.52 -26.30 -15.84
C GLY A 140 -27.54 -26.47 -14.67
N ALA A 141 -28.07 -26.17 -13.49
CA ALA A 141 -27.71 -26.69 -12.16
C ALA A 141 -26.60 -25.98 -11.35
N TRP A 142 -27.07 -25.04 -10.53
CA TRP A 142 -26.56 -24.76 -9.20
C TRP A 142 -26.37 -26.06 -8.41
N ARG A 143 -25.16 -26.32 -7.92
CA ARG A 143 -24.95 -27.13 -6.71
C ARG A 143 -23.56 -26.89 -6.13
N ASP A 144 -23.59 -26.35 -4.93
CA ASP A 144 -22.52 -26.36 -3.94
C ASP A 144 -21.86 -27.75 -3.86
N ALA A 145 -20.59 -27.86 -4.27
CA ALA A 145 -19.63 -28.87 -3.80
C ALA A 145 -18.28 -28.76 -4.55
N GLU A 146 -17.55 -27.63 -4.46
CA GLU A 146 -16.15 -27.60 -4.94
C GLU A 146 -15.22 -26.68 -4.14
N TRP A 147 -15.48 -26.49 -2.83
CA TRP A 147 -14.54 -25.85 -1.89
C TRP A 147 -13.57 -26.86 -1.23
N ALA A 148 -13.42 -28.08 -1.75
CA ALA A 148 -12.66 -29.13 -1.07
C ALA A 148 -11.52 -29.77 -1.88
N ARG A 149 -11.24 -29.37 -3.14
CA ARG A 149 -10.23 -30.05 -3.98
C ARG A 149 -9.35 -29.17 -4.88
N GLU A 150 -9.34 -27.86 -4.69
CA GLU A 150 -8.46 -26.95 -5.44
C GLU A 150 -7.36 -26.28 -4.57
N SER A 151 -7.00 -26.91 -3.46
CA SER A 151 -5.75 -26.61 -2.72
C SER A 151 -4.59 -27.53 -3.13
N ALA A 152 -4.65 -28.17 -4.31
CA ALA A 152 -3.71 -29.24 -4.66
C ALA A 152 -3.11 -29.25 -6.08
N ARG A 153 -3.42 -28.29 -6.97
CA ARG A 153 -2.77 -28.25 -8.32
C ARG A 153 -2.53 -26.84 -8.85
N ALA A 154 -1.62 -26.14 -8.20
CA ALA A 154 -0.79 -25.11 -8.82
C ALA A 154 0.62 -25.13 -8.17
N GLU A 155 1.18 -26.32 -7.98
CA GLU A 155 2.63 -26.49 -7.80
C GLU A 155 3.28 -26.41 -9.19
N GLY A 156 3.34 -25.20 -9.72
CA GLY A 156 4.12 -24.83 -10.90
C GLY A 156 5.35 -24.07 -10.47
N GLU A 157 6.43 -24.80 -10.19
CA GLU A 157 7.83 -24.36 -10.25
C GLU A 157 8.18 -23.07 -9.48
N ASN A 158 7.85 -23.05 -8.19
CA ASN A 158 8.69 -22.32 -7.25
C ASN A 158 10.03 -23.04 -7.15
N SER A 159 11.01 -22.53 -7.90
CA SER A 159 12.42 -22.82 -7.75
C SER A 159 12.73 -22.90 -6.25
N ARG A 160 13.06 -24.10 -5.77
CA ARG A 160 13.56 -24.32 -4.41
C ARG A 160 14.79 -23.43 -4.26
N THR A 161 14.62 -22.25 -3.68
CA THR A 161 15.74 -21.38 -3.34
C THR A 161 16.39 -22.03 -2.14
N ASP A 162 17.52 -22.68 -2.42
CA ASP A 162 18.45 -23.19 -1.43
C ASP A 162 18.75 -22.10 -0.39
N PRO A 163 18.50 -22.32 0.91
CA PRO A 163 18.70 -21.30 1.96
C PRO A 163 20.15 -20.80 2.04
N ASP A 164 21.10 -21.57 1.52
CA ASP A 164 22.54 -21.24 1.53
C ASP A 164 22.97 -20.35 0.34
N VAL A 165 22.10 -20.11 -0.65
CA VAL A 165 22.43 -19.29 -1.83
C VAL A 165 21.91 -17.85 -1.67
N PRO A 166 22.79 -16.83 -1.79
CA PRO A 166 22.36 -15.43 -1.67
C PRO A 166 21.37 -15.04 -2.77
N PRO A 167 20.22 -14.44 -2.42
CA PRO A 167 19.28 -13.95 -3.43
C PRO A 167 19.90 -12.76 -4.16
N SER A 168 19.90 -12.77 -5.50
CA SER A 168 20.48 -11.70 -6.32
C SER A 168 19.96 -10.30 -5.92
N PRO A 169 20.82 -9.27 -5.87
CA PRO A 169 20.41 -7.91 -5.56
C PRO A 169 19.63 -7.27 -6.72
N PHE A 170 19.47 -7.95 -7.84
CA PHE A 170 18.78 -7.44 -9.01
C PHE A 170 17.57 -8.29 -9.39
N CYS A 171 16.57 -7.66 -10.00
CA CYS A 171 15.36 -8.36 -10.42
C CYS A 171 15.59 -9.18 -11.69
N ARG A 172 14.66 -10.10 -12.00
CA ARG A 172 14.73 -10.94 -13.22
C ARG A 172 14.77 -10.14 -14.52
N SER A 173 14.17 -8.95 -14.53
CA SER A 173 14.17 -8.04 -15.68
C SER A 173 15.51 -7.32 -15.88
N HIS A 174 16.35 -7.24 -14.84
CA HIS A 174 17.66 -6.59 -14.91
C HIS A 174 18.72 -7.44 -14.20
N PRO A 175 19.13 -8.60 -14.74
CA PRO A 175 20.03 -9.53 -14.04
C PRO A 175 21.40 -8.92 -13.66
N GLN A 176 21.83 -7.87 -14.36
CA GLN A 176 23.09 -7.15 -14.12
C GLN A 176 22.89 -5.76 -13.49
N GLY A 177 21.66 -5.42 -13.09
CA GLY A 177 21.31 -4.10 -12.57
C GLY A 177 20.86 -3.10 -13.64
N THR A 178 20.44 -1.92 -13.18
CA THR A 178 19.98 -0.82 -14.04
C THR A 178 20.27 0.51 -13.35
N ASP A 179 20.65 1.52 -14.13
CA ASP A 179 20.89 2.90 -13.67
C ASP A 179 19.59 3.73 -13.61
N SER A 180 18.50 3.21 -14.18
CA SER A 180 17.18 3.82 -14.08
C SER A 180 16.46 3.37 -12.80
N PRO A 181 15.65 4.24 -12.15
CA PRO A 181 14.90 3.86 -10.96
C PRO A 181 13.95 2.69 -11.22
N CYS A 182 14.24 1.52 -10.65
CA CYS A 182 13.43 0.32 -10.79
C CYS A 182 13.01 -0.22 -9.41
N ARG A 183 11.70 -0.22 -9.15
CA ARG A 183 11.11 -0.70 -7.88
C ARG A 183 11.45 -2.17 -7.59
N ASN A 184 11.48 -3.02 -8.62
CA ASN A 184 11.83 -4.43 -8.47
C ASN A 184 13.31 -4.65 -8.16
N CYS A 185 14.21 -3.79 -8.65
CA CYS A 185 15.61 -3.81 -8.23
C CYS A 185 15.78 -3.28 -6.80
N GLY A 186 14.98 -2.29 -6.39
CA GLY A 186 14.94 -1.80 -5.00
C GLY A 186 14.56 -2.90 -4.01
N THR A 187 13.48 -3.63 -4.28
CA THR A 187 13.03 -4.75 -3.43
C THR A 187 14.01 -5.93 -3.43
N ALA A 188 14.64 -6.25 -4.57
CA ALA A 188 15.70 -7.26 -4.64
C ALA A 188 16.92 -6.88 -3.79
N ARG A 189 17.35 -5.61 -3.82
CA ARG A 189 18.44 -5.09 -2.96
C ARG A 189 18.11 -5.19 -1.47
N LEU A 190 16.88 -4.89 -1.07
CA LEU A 190 16.44 -5.04 0.33
C LEU A 190 16.50 -6.49 0.78
N ARG A 191 15.99 -7.43 -0.03
CA ARG A 191 16.05 -8.87 0.26
C ARG A 191 17.48 -9.42 0.34
N HIS A 192 18.36 -8.98 -0.56
CA HIS A 192 19.76 -9.33 -0.50
C HIS A 192 20.41 -8.81 0.80
N ARG A 193 20.14 -7.55 1.18
CA ARG A 193 20.69 -6.96 2.42
C ARG A 193 20.20 -7.71 3.66
N SER A 194 18.90 -8.00 3.75
CA SER A 194 18.34 -8.75 4.88
C SER A 194 18.92 -10.16 5.00
N TRP A 195 19.18 -10.83 3.87
CA TRP A 195 19.84 -12.15 3.88
C TRP A 195 21.29 -12.04 4.35
N SER A 196 22.04 -11.03 3.89
CA SER A 196 23.41 -10.77 4.36
C SER A 196 23.46 -10.47 5.86
N ASP A 197 22.51 -9.70 6.38
CA ASP A 197 22.43 -9.36 7.81
C ASP A 197 22.11 -10.59 8.66
N GLN A 198 21.20 -11.46 8.21
CA GLN A 198 20.89 -12.72 8.89
C GLN A 198 22.11 -13.65 8.95
N GLN A 199 22.92 -13.71 7.88
CA GLN A 199 24.16 -14.49 7.87
C GLN A 199 25.17 -13.95 8.90
N LEU A 200 25.35 -12.63 8.99
CA LEU A 200 26.23 -12.02 9.99
C LEU A 200 25.79 -12.31 11.44
N VAL A 201 24.48 -12.27 11.70
CA VAL A 201 23.92 -12.63 13.02
C VAL A 201 24.13 -14.11 13.34
N SER A 202 23.96 -15.00 12.35
CA SER A 202 24.17 -16.43 12.54
C SER A 202 25.64 -16.82 12.72
N SER A 203 26.57 -16.06 12.13
CA SER A 203 28.03 -16.26 12.25
C SER A 203 28.65 -15.68 13.53
N ARG A 204 27.85 -15.00 14.37
CA ARG A 204 28.34 -14.33 15.57
C ARG A 204 28.67 -15.38 16.65
N PRO A 205 29.92 -15.48 17.12
CA PRO A 205 30.28 -16.47 18.13
C PRO A 205 29.52 -16.21 19.43
N THR A 206 28.82 -17.22 19.91
CA THR A 206 28.07 -17.18 21.16
C THR A 206 29.05 -17.23 22.32
N PHE A 207 29.27 -16.09 22.99
CA PHE A 207 30.13 -16.04 24.16
C PHE A 207 29.41 -16.67 25.35
N THR A 208 29.66 -17.95 25.60
CA THR A 208 29.19 -18.63 26.81
C THR A 208 30.03 -18.14 27.98
N ARG A 209 29.41 -17.38 28.90
CA ARG A 209 30.05 -17.01 30.17
C ARG A 209 30.20 -18.28 31.01
N THR A 210 31.42 -18.81 31.09
CA THR A 210 31.78 -19.81 32.09
C THR A 210 31.81 -19.10 33.44
N ASP A 211 30.87 -19.41 34.32
CA ASP A 211 30.94 -19.03 35.72
C ASP A 211 31.98 -19.96 36.40
N ASP A 212 33.06 -19.36 36.90
CA ASP A 212 34.09 -19.98 37.75
C ASP A 212 33.50 -20.24 39.15
N ASP A 213 33.73 -21.46 39.68
CA ASP A 213 33.64 -21.84 41.10
C ASP A 213 35.05 -22.15 41.64
#